data_AF-A0A7T5JGT8-F1
#
_entry.id   AF-A0A7T5JGT8-F1
#
_cell.length_a   1.000
_cell.length_b   1.000
_cell.length_c   1.000
_cell.angle_alpha   90.00
_cell.angle_beta   90.00
_cell.angle_gamma   90.00
#
_symmetry.space_group_name_H-M   'P 1'
#
loop_
_entity.id
_entity.type
_entity.pdbx_description
1 polymer ?
#
loop_
_entity_poly.entity_id
_entity_poly.type
_entity_poly.pdbx_seq_one_letter_code
_entity_poly.pdbx_strand_id
1 'polypeptide(L)' 'MALIPALWVVAIAIVAVQNATPVSLRLLMLQSIEIPFGVLLAFGAAGGMVVAALGLWLLGLSSGKRQPQR' A
#
# COMPACT_ATOMS: atom_id res chain seq x y z
N MET A 1 -9.34 11.87 -7.88
CA MET A 1 -8.45 11.50 -6.75
C MET A 1 -8.38 9.99 -6.54
N ALA A 2 -9.50 9.25 -6.59
CA ALA A 2 -9.50 7.79 -6.41
C ALA A 2 -8.94 6.97 -7.59
N LEU A 3 -8.72 7.58 -8.76
CA LEU A 3 -8.28 6.85 -9.96
C LEU A 3 -6.90 6.17 -9.76
N ILE A 4 -5.97 6.88 -9.11
CA ILE A 4 -4.61 6.38 -8.86
C ILE A 4 -4.63 5.15 -7.92
N PRO A 5 -5.25 5.19 -6.72
CA PRO A 5 -5.33 4.01 -5.88
C PRO A 5 -6.18 2.89 -6.50
N ALA A 6 -7.25 3.21 -7.26
CA ALA A 6 -8.04 2.20 -7.96
C ALA A 6 -7.20 1.43 -9.00
N LEU A 7 -6.36 2.13 -9.76
CA LEU A 7 -5.45 1.50 -10.72
C LEU A 7 -4.44 0.58 -10.02
N TRP A 8 -3.92 1.02 -8.87
CA TRP A 8 -3.04 0.20 -8.03
C TRP A 8 -3.72 -1.06 -7.52
N VAL A 9 -4.97 -0.97 -7.04
CA VAL A 9 -5.73 -2.14 -6.59
C VAL A 9 -5.94 -3.14 -7.72
N VAL A 10 -6.30 -2.67 -8.93
CA VAL A 10 -6.48 -3.55 -10.10
C VAL A 10 -5.16 -4.21 -10.49
N ALA A 11 -4.06 -3.46 -10.53
CA ALA A 11 -2.74 -4.01 -10.83
C ALA A 11 -2.33 -5.09 -9.82
N ILE A 12 -2.50 -4.83 -8.52
CA ILE A 12 -2.20 -5.81 -7.46
C ILE A 12 -3.09 -7.05 -7.61
N ALA A 13 -4.38 -6.89 -7.93
CA ALA A 13 -5.29 -8.00 -8.14
C ALA A 13 -4.90 -8.88 -9.33
N ILE A 14 -4.55 -8.28 -10.48
CA ILE A 14 -4.09 -9.00 -11.67
C ILE A 14 -2.80 -9.76 -11.35
N VAL A 15 -1.82 -9.09 -10.75
CA VAL A 15 -0.54 -9.70 -10.36
C VAL A 15 -0.78 -10.83 -9.35
N ALA A 16 -1.69 -10.67 -8.39
CA ALA A 16 -2.03 -11.69 -7.41
C ALA A 16 -2.65 -12.95 -8.02
N VAL A 17 -3.58 -12.78 -8.97
CA VAL A 17 -4.23 -13.90 -9.68
C VAL A 17 -3.23 -14.63 -10.58
N GLN A 18 -2.33 -13.88 -11.23
CA GLN A 18 -1.38 -14.45 -12.18
C GLN A 18 -0.11 -15.00 -11.50
N ASN A 19 0.28 -14.49 -10.34
CA ASN A 19 1.48 -14.87 -9.58
C ASN A 19 1.07 -15.51 -8.25
N ALA A 20 0.31 -16.61 -8.33
CA ALA A 20 -0.08 -17.42 -7.17
C ALA A 20 1.07 -18.27 -6.60
N THR A 21 2.33 -17.98 -6.99
CA THR A 21 3.51 -18.65 -6.44
C THR A 21 3.71 -18.19 -5.00
N PRO A 22 3.70 -19.12 -4.01
CA PRO A 22 3.94 -18.77 -2.63
C PRO A 22 5.38 -18.30 -2.45
N VAL A 23 5.55 -17.14 -1.82
CA VAL A 23 6.87 -16.63 -1.44
C VAL A 23 7.17 -17.14 -0.04
N SER A 24 8.26 -17.89 0.09
CA SER A 24 8.75 -18.37 1.38
C SER A 24 9.37 -17.23 2.17
N LEU A 25 8.61 -16.68 3.12
CA LEU A 25 9.13 -15.72 4.08
C LEU A 25 9.68 -16.49 5.28
N ARG A 26 11.00 -16.54 5.40
CA ARG A 26 11.67 -16.96 6.64
C ARG A 26 11.54 -15.83 7.65
N LEU A 27 10.52 -15.92 8.51
CA LEU A 27 10.24 -14.94 9.56
C LEU A 27 11.27 -15.03 10.70
N LEU A 28 12.54 -14.72 10.43
CA LEU A 28 13.71 -14.53 11.32
C LEU A 28 14.03 -15.64 12.37
N MET A 29 13.06 -16.46 12.78
CA MET A 29 13.12 -17.60 13.70
C MET A 29 11.86 -18.51 13.62
N LEU A 30 10.74 -18.06 13.03
CA LEU A 30 9.52 -18.86 12.85
C LEU A 30 9.49 -19.59 11.50
N GLN A 31 8.80 -20.73 11.51
CA GLN A 31 8.55 -21.64 10.39
C GLN A 31 8.19 -20.89 9.10
N SER A 32 8.67 -21.39 7.94
CA SER A 32 8.37 -20.79 6.64
C SER A 32 6.87 -20.81 6.41
N ILE A 33 6.24 -19.63 6.44
CA ILE A 33 4.85 -19.47 6.02
C ILE A 33 4.90 -19.00 4.57
N GLU A 34 4.27 -19.80 3.72
CA GLU A 34 4.07 -19.52 2.32
C GLU A 34 2.99 -18.46 2.17
N ILE A 35 3.39 -17.21 1.89
CA ILE A 35 2.46 -16.11 1.68
C ILE A 35 2.36 -15.84 0.17
N PRO A 36 1.15 -15.73 -0.40
CA PRO A 36 0.99 -15.35 -1.81
C PRO A 36 1.60 -13.98 -2.07
N PHE A 37 2.32 -13.82 -3.19
CA PHE A 37 2.98 -12.55 -3.54
C PHE A 37 2.01 -11.36 -3.58
N GLY A 38 0.78 -11.59 -4.05
CA GLY A 38 -0.28 -10.59 -4.04
C GLY A 38 -0.62 -10.03 -2.65
N VAL A 39 -0.59 -10.87 -1.61
CA VAL A 39 -0.85 -10.45 -0.23
C VAL A 39 0.27 -9.53 0.26
N LEU A 40 1.53 -9.87 -0.07
CA LEU A 40 2.69 -9.05 0.28
C LEU A 40 2.64 -7.67 -0.41
N LEU A 41 2.28 -7.64 -1.70
CA LEU A 41 2.08 -6.40 -2.46
C LEU A 41 0.96 -5.54 -1.90
N ALA A 42 -0.19 -6.14 -1.55
CA ALA A 42 -1.30 -5.43 -0.95
C ALA A 42 -0.91 -4.79 0.39
N PHE A 43 -0.19 -5.54 1.24
CA PHE A 43 0.34 -5.02 2.51
C PHE A 43 1.33 -3.87 2.29
N GLY A 44 2.24 -4.00 1.33
CA GLY A 44 3.20 -2.95 1.00
C GLY A 44 2.54 -1.68 0.50
N ALA A 45 1.56 -1.79 -0.40
CA ALA A 45 0.83 -0.64 -0.93
C ALA A 45 0.01 0.06 0.17
N ALA A 46 -0.71 -0.71 0.99
CA ALA A 46 -1.48 -0.16 2.11
C ALA A 46 -0.57 0.50 3.15
N GLY A 47 0.51 -0.18 3.56
CA GLY A 47 1.50 0.34 4.49
C GLY A 47 2.17 1.61 3.98
N GLY A 48 2.59 1.63 2.71
CA GLY A 48 3.16 2.81 2.07
C GLY A 48 2.20 4.00 2.05
N MET A 49 0.91 3.77 1.78
CA MET A 49 -0.11 4.83 1.85
C MET A 49 -0.30 5.36 3.28
N VAL A 50 -0.30 4.50 4.29
CA VAL A 50 -0.39 4.92 5.70
C VAL A 50 0.84 5.73 6.10
N VAL A 51 2.05 5.25 5.78
CA VAL A 51 3.30 5.96 6.07
C VAL A 51 3.35 7.32 5.36
N ALA A 52 2.94 7.39 4.10
CA ALA A 52 2.86 8.64 3.36
C ALA A 52 1.84 9.62 3.98
N ALA A 53 0.67 9.13 4.40
CA ALA A 53 -0.33 9.96 5.07
C ALA A 53 0.18 10.51 6.40
N LEU A 54 0.82 9.67 7.22
CA LEU A 54 1.44 10.08 8.47
C LEU A 54 2.60 11.07 8.24
N GLY A 55 3.41 10.85 7.21
CA GLY A 55 4.50 11.75 6.83
C GLY A 55 3.99 13.13 6.39
N LEU A 56 2.96 13.17 5.55
CA LEU A 56 2.31 14.43 5.14
C LEU A 56 1.69 15.18 6.32
N TRP A 57 1.07 14.44 7.24
CA TRP A 57 0.51 14.99 8.47
C TRP A 57 1.60 15.58 9.37
N LEU A 58 2.69 14.84 9.59
CA LEU A 58 3.83 15.28 10.41
C LEU A 58 4.54 16.51 9.82
N LEU A 59 4.69 16.55 8.49
CA LEU A 59 5.32 17.67 7.79
C LEU A 59 4.42 18.91 7.69
N GLY A 60 3.19 18.86 8.20
CA GLY A 60 2.26 20.01 8.14
C GLY A 60 1.87 20.41 6.71
N LEU A 61 2.11 19.56 5.72
CA LEU A 61 1.80 19.80 4.31
C LEU A 61 0.30 19.71 3.99
N SER A 62 -0.54 19.52 5.02
CA SER A 62 -1.98 19.74 4.96
C SER A 62 -2.28 21.24 4.82
N SER A 63 -1.87 21.82 3.69
CA SER A 63 -2.26 23.16 3.28
C SER A 63 -3.72 23.11 2.85
N GLY A 64 -4.62 23.19 3.83
CA GLY A 64 -6.00 23.57 3.60
C GLY A 64 -6.01 24.89 2.83
N LYS A 65 -6.61 24.88 1.64
CA LYS A 65 -6.88 26.10 0.89
C LYS A 65 -7.65 27.04 1.81
N ARG A 66 -6.98 28.06 2.37
CA ARG A 66 -7.66 29.20 2.96
C ARG A 66 -8.35 29.90 1.81
N GLN A 67 -9.62 29.59 1.62
CA GLN A 67 -10.51 30.34 0.76
C GLN A 67 -10.56 31.77 1.33
N PRO A 68 -10.07 32.79 0.64
CA PRO A 68 -10.27 34.15 1.09
C PRO A 68 -11.74 34.47 0.83
N GLN A 69 -12.55 34.49 1.90
CA GLN A 69 -13.87 35.09 1.82
C GLN A 69 -13.69 36.60 1.63
N ARG A 70 -14.08 37.08 0.46
CA ARG A 70 -14.43 38.47 0.19
C ARG A 70 -15.89 38.51 -0.24
#